data_AF-A0A2T1DLT7-F1
#
_entry.id   AF-A0A2T1DLT7-F1
#
_cell.length_a   1.000
_cell.length_b   1.000
_cell.length_c   1.000
_cell.angle_alpha   90.00
_cell.angle_beta   90.00
_cell.angle_gamma   90.00
#
_symmetry.space_group_name_H-M   'P 1'
#
loop_
_entity.id
_entity.type
_entity.pdbx_description
1 polymer ?
#
loop_
_entity_poly.entity_id
_entity_poly.type
_entity_poly.pdbx_seq_one_letter_code
_entity_poly.pdbx_strand_id
1 'polypeptide(L)'
;MSRTQRKIAHLLAGEALADFRVGVDNAIFSVDTALNRLLVLLVMRQEEPFLGQWSLPGTLVRQGESLENAAYRILSEKIRARNLYLEQLYTFGGPNRDPREAEDSYGVRYLSVSYFALVRYAEAELIADGVSGIAWYPLDQLPQLAFDHNKILEYGHCRLRNKLEYSPVAFDVLPEVFTLSDLFQLYTTVLGDNFSDYSNFRSRLLKLGFLRDTGIKASRGAGRPASLYRFDAEAFAPLKDKPLVFI
;
A
#
# COMPACT_ATOMS: atom_id res chain seq x y z
N MET A 1 -9.81 -44.87 28.44
CA MET A 1 -9.99 -43.82 27.41
C MET A 1 -11.08 -44.26 26.44
N SER A 2 -12.00 -43.36 26.09
CA SER A 2 -13.15 -43.69 25.23
C SER A 2 -12.72 -43.91 23.77
N ARG A 3 -13.49 -44.69 23.02
CA ARG A 3 -13.26 -44.99 21.58
C ARG A 3 -13.13 -43.71 20.72
N THR A 4 -13.74 -42.61 21.17
CA THR A 4 -13.69 -41.29 20.56
C THR A 4 -12.34 -40.58 20.78
N GLN A 5 -11.72 -40.75 21.96
CA GLN A 5 -10.39 -40.18 22.25
C GLN A 5 -9.28 -40.85 21.42
N ARG A 6 -9.40 -42.15 21.13
CA ARG A 6 -8.48 -42.86 20.22
C ARG A 6 -8.62 -42.43 18.76
N LYS A 7 -9.81 -42.00 18.33
CA LYS A 7 -10.08 -41.58 16.95
C LYS A 7 -9.45 -40.20 16.64
N ILE A 8 -9.39 -39.31 17.64
CA ILE A 8 -8.72 -38.00 17.52
C ILE A 8 -7.19 -38.17 17.54
N ALA A 9 -6.66 -39.06 18.39
CA ALA A 9 -5.22 -39.33 18.44
C ALA A 9 -4.67 -39.97 17.15
N HIS A 10 -5.48 -40.73 16.41
CA HIS A 10 -5.04 -41.37 15.17
C HIS A 10 -5.06 -40.42 13.95
N LEU A 11 -5.91 -39.39 13.96
CA LEU A 11 -5.94 -38.34 12.92
C LEU A 11 -4.73 -37.40 12.97
N LEU A 12 -3.95 -37.44 14.05
CA LEU A 12 -2.73 -36.64 14.25
C LEU A 12 -1.43 -37.45 14.07
N ALA A 13 -1.54 -38.72 13.63
CA ALA A 13 -0.37 -39.53 13.32
C ALA A 13 -0.02 -39.41 11.83
N GLY A 14 0.96 -38.55 11.50
CA GLY A 14 1.80 -38.82 10.33
C GLY A 14 2.34 -37.67 9.49
N GLU A 15 1.95 -36.40 9.69
CA GLU A 15 2.58 -35.28 8.97
C GLU A 15 3.16 -34.27 9.95
N ALA A 16 4.46 -33.99 9.80
CA ALA A 16 5.13 -32.95 10.57
C ALA A 16 4.53 -31.58 10.19
N LEU A 17 4.19 -30.77 11.19
CA LEU A 17 3.73 -29.41 10.96
C LEU A 17 4.91 -28.55 10.47
N ALA A 18 4.65 -27.67 9.50
CA ALA A 18 5.65 -26.73 9.03
C ALA A 18 5.93 -25.64 10.07
N ASP A 19 7.21 -25.37 10.31
CA ASP A 19 7.66 -24.15 10.98
C ASP A 19 7.71 -22.99 9.98
N PHE A 20 7.34 -21.78 10.43
CA PHE A 20 7.24 -20.60 9.57
C PHE A 20 8.10 -19.46 10.09
N ARG A 21 8.93 -18.91 9.20
CA ARG A 21 9.47 -17.56 9.34
C ARG A 21 8.44 -16.57 8.84
N VAL A 22 8.14 -15.55 9.66
CA VAL A 22 7.18 -14.51 9.33
C VAL A 22 7.92 -13.27 8.82
N GLY A 23 7.69 -12.96 7.55
CA GLY A 23 8.08 -11.71 6.90
C GLY A 23 6.90 -10.74 6.82
N VAL A 24 7.23 -9.48 6.61
CA VAL A 24 6.32 -8.39 6.29
C VAL A 24 6.86 -7.68 5.05
N ASP A 25 6.05 -7.58 4.01
CA ASP A 25 6.38 -6.89 2.76
C ASP A 25 5.38 -5.75 2.51
N ASN A 26 5.88 -4.54 2.23
CA ASN A 26 5.04 -3.37 1.99
C ASN A 26 4.96 -3.04 0.49
N ALA A 27 3.75 -3.10 -0.07
CA ALA A 27 3.45 -2.47 -1.36
C ALA A 27 3.17 -0.97 -1.14
N ILE A 28 4.21 -0.14 -1.25
CA ILE A 28 4.12 1.30 -1.00
C ILE A 28 3.83 2.02 -2.31
N PHE A 29 2.61 2.55 -2.46
CA PHE A 29 2.16 3.31 -3.60
C PHE A 29 2.30 4.82 -3.37
N SER A 30 2.46 5.56 -4.45
CA SER A 30 2.47 7.01 -4.44
C SER A 30 1.95 7.55 -5.76
N VAL A 31 1.25 8.68 -5.74
CA VAL A 31 0.79 9.35 -6.96
C VAL A 31 1.63 10.59 -7.23
N ASP A 32 2.26 10.64 -8.41
CA ASP A 32 2.88 11.84 -8.93
C ASP A 32 1.87 12.57 -9.81
N THR A 33 1.18 13.54 -9.22
CA THR A 33 0.15 14.36 -9.90
C THR A 33 0.73 15.36 -10.88
N ALA A 34 2.05 15.58 -10.92
CA ALA A 34 2.67 16.46 -11.90
C ALA A 34 2.85 15.73 -13.24
N LEU A 35 3.11 14.43 -13.19
CA LEU A 35 3.31 13.56 -14.36
C LEU A 35 2.18 12.53 -14.57
N ASN A 36 1.13 12.59 -13.75
CA ASN A 36 -0.03 11.68 -13.78
C ASN A 36 0.36 10.20 -13.81
N ARG A 37 1.27 9.80 -12.91
CA ARG A 37 1.78 8.43 -12.83
C ARG A 37 1.62 7.84 -11.45
N LEU A 38 1.16 6.58 -11.41
CA LEU A 38 1.14 5.77 -10.20
C LEU A 38 2.51 5.12 -10.03
N LEU A 39 3.14 5.37 -8.89
CA LEU A 39 4.46 4.91 -8.54
C LEU A 39 4.40 3.85 -7.44
N VAL A 40 5.36 2.94 -7.43
CA VAL A 40 5.64 2.01 -6.34
C VAL A 40 7.08 2.17 -5.88
N LEU A 41 7.31 2.07 -4.57
CA LEU A 41 8.65 2.05 -4.01
C LEU A 41 9.24 0.64 -4.11
N LEU A 42 10.40 0.53 -4.74
CA LEU A 42 11.15 -0.72 -4.84
C LEU A 42 12.52 -0.58 -4.16
N VAL A 43 13.02 -1.69 -3.65
CA VAL A 43 14.37 -1.82 -3.09
C VAL A 43 15.15 -2.92 -3.79
N MET A 44 16.42 -2.66 -4.09
CA MET A 44 17.33 -3.61 -4.70
C MET A 44 17.92 -4.52 -3.63
N ARG A 45 17.76 -5.84 -3.82
CA ARG A 45 18.28 -6.83 -2.90
C ARG A 45 19.80 -6.85 -2.89
N GLN A 46 20.37 -6.81 -1.70
CA GLN A 46 21.83 -6.84 -1.47
C GLN A 46 22.32 -8.23 -1.03
N GLU A 47 21.42 -9.21 -0.97
CA GLU A 47 21.70 -10.56 -0.48
C GLU A 47 20.94 -11.60 -1.29
N GLU A 48 21.50 -12.81 -1.37
CA GLU A 48 20.80 -13.98 -1.92
C GLU A 48 19.62 -14.41 -1.03
N PRO A 49 18.59 -15.05 -1.59
CA PRO A 49 18.36 -15.27 -3.03
C PRO A 49 17.99 -13.95 -3.75
N PHE A 50 18.15 -13.94 -5.07
CA PHE A 50 17.80 -12.81 -5.96
C PHE A 50 18.66 -11.55 -5.75
N LEU A 51 19.96 -11.74 -5.48
CA LEU A 51 20.92 -10.64 -5.40
C LEU A 51 20.84 -9.75 -6.65
N GLY A 52 20.77 -8.43 -6.45
CA GLY A 52 20.68 -7.45 -7.55
C GLY A 52 19.30 -7.30 -8.20
N GLN A 53 18.30 -8.08 -7.79
CA GLN A 53 16.92 -7.91 -8.27
C GLN A 53 16.14 -6.91 -7.41
N TRP A 54 15.15 -6.25 -8.02
CA TRP A 54 14.23 -5.35 -7.32
C TRP A 54 13.17 -6.14 -6.55
N SER A 55 12.72 -5.58 -5.43
CA SER A 55 11.76 -6.21 -4.53
C SER A 55 10.94 -5.13 -3.80
N LEU A 56 9.79 -5.51 -3.23
CA LEU A 56 9.09 -4.67 -2.27
C LEU A 56 9.94 -4.50 -0.99
N PRO A 57 9.84 -3.35 -0.29
CA PRO A 57 10.40 -3.18 1.03
C PRO A 57 9.89 -4.27 1.99
N GLY A 58 10.78 -5.19 2.35
CA GLY A 58 10.46 -6.36 3.17
C GLY A 58 11.37 -6.53 4.37
N THR A 59 10.86 -7.12 5.44
CA THR A 59 11.62 -7.42 6.66
C THR A 59 11.08 -8.68 7.35
N LEU A 60 11.92 -9.36 8.13
CA LEU A 60 11.44 -10.38 9.07
C LEU A 60 10.96 -9.73 10.36
N VAL A 61 9.92 -10.31 10.96
CA VAL A 61 9.36 -9.83 12.24
C VAL A 61 10.33 -10.16 13.36
N ARG A 62 10.65 -9.16 14.20
CA ARG A 62 11.56 -9.32 15.35
C ARG A 62 10.84 -9.95 16.54
N GLN A 63 11.60 -10.53 17.46
CA GLN A 63 11.04 -11.05 18.72
C GLN A 63 10.40 -9.90 19.52
N GLY A 64 9.14 -10.07 19.93
CA GLY A 64 8.39 -9.04 20.66
C GLY A 64 7.84 -7.90 19.80
N GLU A 65 8.02 -7.94 18.47
CA GLU A 65 7.49 -6.97 17.52
C GLU A 65 6.14 -7.43 16.95
N SER A 66 5.17 -6.51 16.83
CA SER A 66 3.92 -6.79 16.12
C SER A 66 4.13 -6.72 14.60
N LEU A 67 3.26 -7.37 13.83
CA LEU A 67 3.28 -7.30 12.37
C LEU A 67 3.18 -5.86 11.85
N GLU A 68 2.31 -5.07 12.48
CA GLU A 68 2.11 -3.66 12.17
C GLU A 68 3.36 -2.82 12.49
N ASN A 69 4.00 -3.06 13.63
CA ASN A 69 5.25 -2.36 13.96
C ASN A 69 6.37 -2.72 12.98
N ALA A 70 6.45 -3.99 12.55
CA ALA A 70 7.39 -4.40 11.51
C ALA A 70 7.11 -3.69 10.16
N ALA A 71 5.82 -3.55 9.79
CA ALA A 71 5.40 -2.82 8.59
C ALA A 71 5.75 -1.32 8.66
N TYR A 72 5.47 -0.66 9.78
CA TYR A 72 5.88 0.74 9.98
C TYR A 72 7.39 0.90 10.00
N ARG A 73 8.10 -0.02 10.66
CA ARG A 73 9.56 0.02 10.72
C ARG A 73 10.16 -0.04 9.32
N ILE A 74 9.83 -1.06 8.53
CA ILE A 74 10.41 -1.19 7.18
C ILE A 74 10.01 0.00 6.29
N LEU A 75 8.83 0.57 6.43
CA LEU A 75 8.45 1.81 5.75
C LEU A 75 9.36 2.97 6.17
N SER A 76 9.49 3.21 7.48
CA SER A 76 10.25 4.34 8.05
C SER A 76 11.77 4.24 7.84
N GLU A 77 12.30 3.02 7.67
CA GLU A 77 13.70 2.79 7.28
C GLU A 77 13.97 3.19 5.82
N LYS A 78 12.94 3.30 4.98
CA LYS A 78 13.07 3.57 3.53
C LYS A 78 12.64 4.96 3.12
N ILE A 79 11.61 5.51 3.75
CA ILE A 79 11.08 6.83 3.42
C ILE A 79 10.76 7.65 4.65
N ARG A 80 10.97 8.96 4.56
CA ARG A 80 10.36 9.93 5.47
C ARG A 80 9.09 10.44 4.81
N ALA A 81 7.94 10.16 5.42
CA ALA A 81 6.65 10.67 4.99
C ALA A 81 5.89 11.22 6.21
N ARG A 82 5.26 12.38 6.06
CA ARG A 82 4.44 12.99 7.12
C ARG A 82 3.05 12.38 7.17
N ASN A 83 2.43 12.29 6.00
CA ASN A 83 1.08 11.79 5.81
C ASN A 83 1.16 10.49 5.02
N LEU A 84 0.67 9.41 5.62
CA LEU A 84 0.61 8.09 4.98
C LEU A 84 -0.63 7.34 5.44
N TYR A 85 -1.13 6.50 4.55
CA TYR A 85 -2.06 5.45 4.87
C TYR A 85 -1.32 4.11 4.86
N LEU A 86 -1.55 3.25 5.85
CA LEU A 86 -1.00 1.89 5.92
C LEU A 86 -2.11 0.94 6.37
N GLU A 87 -2.31 -0.15 5.62
CA GLU A 87 -3.30 -1.18 5.96
C GLU A 87 -2.74 -2.57 5.62
N GLN A 88 -3.09 -3.56 6.46
CA GLN A 88 -2.78 -4.95 6.17
C GLN A 88 -3.51 -5.41 4.90
N LEU A 89 -2.78 -5.97 3.95
CA LEU A 89 -3.28 -6.35 2.64
C LEU A 89 -3.79 -7.79 2.62
N TYR A 90 -2.88 -8.75 2.74
CA TYR A 90 -3.14 -10.19 2.66
C TYR A 90 -1.93 -10.95 3.21
N THR A 91 -2.10 -12.25 3.43
CA THR A 91 -1.02 -13.14 3.87
C THR A 91 -0.67 -14.14 2.78
N PHE A 92 0.57 -14.06 2.27
CA PHE A 92 1.10 -14.95 1.24
C PHE A 92 1.96 -16.03 1.88
N GLY A 93 1.44 -17.26 1.90
CA GLY A 93 2.10 -18.43 2.51
C GLY A 93 2.09 -19.67 1.62
N GLY A 94 2.02 -19.47 0.30
CA GLY A 94 2.08 -20.57 -0.67
C GLY A 94 3.43 -21.31 -0.60
N PRO A 95 3.47 -22.63 -0.85
CA PRO A 95 4.74 -23.38 -0.90
C PRO A 95 5.61 -22.90 -2.05
N ASN A 96 6.93 -22.99 -1.88
CA ASN A 96 7.94 -22.60 -2.86
C ASN A 96 7.92 -21.12 -3.24
N ARG A 97 7.27 -20.26 -2.44
CA ARG A 97 7.29 -18.80 -2.68
C ARG A 97 8.66 -18.19 -2.42
N ASP A 98 9.40 -18.82 -1.52
CA ASP A 98 10.76 -18.46 -1.17
C ASP A 98 11.68 -19.65 -1.48
N PRO A 99 12.73 -19.48 -2.32
CA PRO A 99 13.68 -20.56 -2.60
C PRO A 99 14.37 -21.12 -1.34
N ARG A 100 14.39 -20.34 -0.25
CA ARG A 100 14.94 -20.76 1.05
C ARG A 100 14.13 -21.85 1.75
N GLU A 101 12.94 -22.16 1.25
CA GLU A 101 12.11 -23.27 1.74
C GLU A 101 12.68 -24.64 1.36
N ALA A 102 13.57 -24.72 0.37
CA ALA A 102 14.15 -25.98 -0.07
C ALA A 102 15.00 -26.65 1.04
N GLU A 103 15.03 -27.99 1.02
CA GLU A 103 15.75 -28.81 2.02
C GLU A 103 17.26 -28.59 2.01
N ASP A 104 17.84 -28.24 0.87
CA ASP A 104 19.25 -27.88 0.70
C ASP A 104 19.55 -26.43 1.13
N SER A 105 18.53 -25.71 1.62
CA SER A 105 18.62 -24.36 2.17
C SER A 105 18.26 -24.34 3.65
N TYR A 106 17.42 -23.42 4.10
CA TYR A 106 17.04 -23.31 5.51
C TYR A 106 15.99 -24.36 5.92
N GLY A 107 15.29 -24.98 4.96
CA GLY A 107 14.29 -26.00 5.23
C GLY A 107 13.08 -25.52 6.07
N VAL A 108 12.83 -24.21 6.10
CA VAL A 108 11.73 -23.59 6.85
C VAL A 108 10.81 -22.85 5.89
N ARG A 109 9.50 -22.89 6.12
CA ARG A 109 8.51 -22.18 5.30
C ARG A 109 8.57 -20.68 5.56
N TYR A 110 8.25 -19.88 4.55
CA TYR A 110 8.16 -18.43 4.69
C TYR A 110 6.73 -17.97 4.46
N LEU A 111 6.25 -17.12 5.37
CA LEU A 111 4.95 -16.47 5.28
C LEU A 111 5.17 -14.96 5.25
N SER A 112 4.63 -14.29 4.23
CA SER A 112 4.62 -12.83 4.17
C SER A 112 3.26 -12.31 4.60
N VAL A 113 3.21 -11.54 5.68
CA VAL A 113 2.05 -10.69 5.99
C VAL A 113 2.28 -9.36 5.29
N SER A 114 1.66 -9.20 4.12
CA SER A 114 1.87 -8.02 3.31
C SER A 114 0.97 -6.88 3.76
N TYR A 115 1.48 -5.66 3.65
CA TYR A 115 0.76 -4.42 3.84
C TYR A 115 0.78 -3.63 2.54
N PHE A 116 -0.17 -2.72 2.37
CA PHE A 116 -0.04 -1.67 1.36
C PHE A 116 -0.07 -0.31 2.03
N ALA A 117 0.69 0.62 1.45
CA ALA A 117 0.70 2.00 1.89
C ALA A 117 0.38 2.92 0.72
N LEU A 118 -0.24 4.05 1.02
CA LEU A 118 -0.32 5.18 0.11
C LEU A 118 0.41 6.35 0.76
N VAL A 119 1.31 6.98 0.02
CA VAL A 119 2.05 8.17 0.46
C VAL A 119 1.96 9.27 -0.58
N ARG A 120 2.22 10.51 -0.16
CA ARG A 120 2.31 11.65 -1.08
C ARG A 120 3.70 11.76 -1.67
N TYR A 121 3.81 11.63 -2.99
CA TYR A 121 5.10 11.64 -3.70
C TYR A 121 6.00 12.83 -3.34
N ALA A 122 5.42 14.03 -3.34
CA ALA A 122 6.15 15.27 -3.08
C ALA A 122 6.66 15.43 -1.64
N GLU A 123 6.21 14.57 -0.71
CA GLU A 123 6.62 14.58 0.71
C GLU A 123 7.26 13.26 1.15
N ALA A 124 7.41 12.30 0.23
CA ALA A 124 8.01 11.00 0.49
C ALA A 124 9.49 11.03 0.12
N GLU A 125 10.31 11.54 1.03
CA GLU A 125 11.76 11.61 0.85
C GLU A 125 12.39 10.23 1.02
N LEU A 126 13.15 9.79 0.03
CA LEU A 126 13.91 8.54 0.12
C LEU A 126 15.04 8.70 1.15
N ILE A 127 15.11 7.77 2.10
CA ILE A 127 16.24 7.66 3.02
C ILE A 127 17.30 6.83 2.32
N ALA A 128 18.19 7.50 1.59
CA ALA A 128 19.34 6.86 0.98
C ALA A 128 20.50 6.85 1.98
N ASP A 129 20.68 5.73 2.69
CA ASP A 129 21.85 5.52 3.57
C ASP A 129 23.11 5.14 2.76
N GLY A 130 23.39 5.86 1.68
CA GLY A 130 24.64 5.74 0.92
C GLY A 130 24.74 4.55 -0.06
N VAL A 131 23.71 3.73 -0.22
CA VAL A 131 23.69 2.64 -1.21
C VAL A 131 22.61 2.89 -2.26
N SER A 132 23.02 2.97 -3.53
CA SER A 132 22.12 2.92 -4.69
C SER A 132 21.29 1.63 -4.64
N GLY A 133 20.02 1.73 -4.26
CA GLY A 133 19.18 0.54 -4.11
C GLY A 133 17.75 0.80 -3.65
N ILE A 134 17.24 2.03 -3.78
CA ILE A 134 15.85 2.40 -3.49
C ILE A 134 15.38 3.39 -4.55
N ALA A 135 14.22 3.15 -5.14
CA ALA A 135 13.68 4.02 -6.18
C ALA A 135 12.16 3.89 -6.31
N TRP A 136 11.54 4.99 -6.76
CA TRP A 136 10.17 5.00 -7.24
C TRP A 136 10.13 4.51 -8.69
N TYR A 137 9.31 3.49 -8.97
CA TYR A 137 9.07 2.99 -10.32
C TYR A 137 7.62 3.27 -10.74
N PRO A 138 7.38 3.71 -11.99
CA PRO A 138 6.04 3.69 -12.57
C PRO A 138 5.49 2.27 -12.58
N LEU A 139 4.23 2.11 -12.18
CA LEU A 139 3.57 0.81 -12.08
C LEU A 139 3.46 0.09 -13.44
N ASP A 140 3.44 0.84 -14.53
CA ASP A 140 3.41 0.36 -15.91
C ASP A 140 4.81 0.03 -16.49
N GLN A 141 5.88 0.33 -15.75
CA GLN A 141 7.27 0.15 -16.19
C GLN A 141 8.09 -0.64 -15.16
N LEU A 142 7.47 -1.65 -14.56
CA LEU A 142 8.10 -2.44 -13.51
C LEU A 142 9.09 -3.46 -14.07
N PRO A 143 10.25 -3.64 -13.43
CA PRO A 143 11.09 -4.81 -13.68
C PRO A 143 10.42 -6.07 -13.13
N GLN A 144 10.96 -7.23 -13.50
CA GLN A 144 10.65 -8.48 -12.79
C GLN A 144 11.11 -8.35 -11.33
N LEU A 145 10.21 -8.62 -10.39
CA LEU A 145 10.51 -8.54 -8.96
C LEU A 145 10.94 -9.90 -8.43
N ALA A 146 11.79 -9.87 -7.41
CA ALA A 146 12.20 -11.05 -6.66
C ALA A 146 11.00 -11.75 -6.00
N PHE A 147 11.12 -13.06 -5.77
CA PHE A 147 10.08 -13.89 -5.15
C PHE A 147 8.74 -13.84 -5.91
N ASP A 148 7.63 -13.78 -5.16
CA ASP A 148 6.27 -13.59 -5.64
C ASP A 148 5.80 -12.13 -5.55
N HIS A 149 6.72 -11.17 -5.45
CA HIS A 149 6.38 -9.76 -5.18
C HIS A 149 5.54 -9.10 -6.28
N ASN A 150 5.64 -9.54 -7.54
CA ASN A 150 4.69 -9.11 -8.59
C ASN A 150 3.23 -9.43 -8.21
N LYS A 151 2.97 -10.60 -7.61
CA LYS A 151 1.62 -11.00 -7.17
C LYS A 151 1.14 -10.15 -5.99
N ILE A 152 2.03 -9.86 -5.03
CA ILE A 152 1.73 -8.98 -3.89
C ILE A 152 1.35 -7.59 -4.41
N LEU A 153 2.13 -7.07 -5.36
CA LEU A 153 1.93 -5.75 -5.94
C LEU A 153 0.64 -5.66 -6.76
N GLU A 154 0.34 -6.64 -7.61
CA GLU A 154 -0.92 -6.73 -8.36
C GLU A 154 -2.13 -6.73 -7.42
N TYR A 155 -2.08 -7.55 -6.36
CA TYR A 155 -3.14 -7.61 -5.36
C TYR A 155 -3.25 -6.29 -4.58
N GLY A 156 -2.12 -5.68 -4.23
CA GLY A 156 -2.05 -4.36 -3.59
C GLY A 156 -2.66 -3.25 -4.44
N HIS A 157 -2.37 -3.24 -5.75
CA HIS A 157 -2.93 -2.26 -6.68
C HIS A 157 -4.45 -2.43 -6.82
N CYS A 158 -4.93 -3.68 -6.95
CA CYS A 158 -6.36 -3.97 -6.94
C CYS A 158 -7.03 -3.48 -5.65
N ARG A 159 -6.40 -3.74 -4.49
CA ARG A 159 -6.91 -3.28 -3.20
C ARG A 159 -6.96 -1.77 -3.12
N LEU A 160 -5.91 -1.06 -3.56
CA LEU A 160 -5.85 0.40 -3.58
C LEU A 160 -6.97 1.01 -4.42
N ARG A 161 -7.18 0.51 -5.65
CA ARG A 161 -8.27 0.97 -6.52
C ARG A 161 -9.62 0.83 -5.83
N ASN A 162 -9.94 -0.38 -5.36
CA ASN A 162 -11.19 -0.63 -4.67
C ASN A 162 -11.35 0.29 -3.45
N LYS A 163 -10.28 0.51 -2.66
CA LYS A 163 -10.32 1.37 -1.48
C LYS A 163 -10.69 2.81 -1.82
N LEU A 164 -10.11 3.38 -2.88
CA LEU A 164 -10.44 4.74 -3.30
C LEU A 164 -11.89 4.89 -3.76
N GLU A 165 -12.54 3.83 -4.22
CA GLU A 165 -13.94 3.88 -4.62
C GLU A 165 -14.90 4.05 -3.44
N TYR A 166 -14.52 3.67 -2.21
CA TYR A 166 -15.43 3.66 -1.05
C TYR A 166 -14.89 4.23 0.26
N SER A 167 -13.61 4.56 0.35
CA SER A 167 -12.94 4.95 1.60
C SER A 167 -12.23 6.30 1.44
N PRO A 168 -12.12 7.12 2.50
CA PRO A 168 -11.50 8.45 2.44
C PRO A 168 -9.97 8.38 2.38
N VAL A 169 -9.36 7.26 1.99
CA VAL A 169 -7.90 7.02 2.03
C VAL A 169 -7.09 8.12 1.36
N ALA A 170 -7.63 8.74 0.30
CA ALA A 170 -6.99 9.87 -0.35
C ALA A 170 -6.76 11.07 0.60
N PHE A 171 -7.66 11.31 1.56
CA PHE A 171 -7.56 12.42 2.50
C PHE A 171 -6.51 12.19 3.60
N ASP A 172 -6.16 10.94 3.89
CA ASP A 172 -5.07 10.60 4.83
C ASP A 172 -3.69 10.95 4.28
N VAL A 173 -3.56 11.05 2.94
CA VAL A 173 -2.29 11.32 2.25
C VAL A 173 -2.21 12.73 1.67
N LEU A 174 -3.35 13.39 1.47
CA LEU A 174 -3.39 14.75 0.95
C LEU A 174 -2.80 15.75 1.96
N PRO A 175 -2.30 16.91 1.47
CA PRO A 175 -1.94 18.00 2.35
C PRO A 175 -3.17 18.53 3.09
N GLU A 176 -2.95 19.25 4.18
CA GLU A 176 -3.99 19.86 5.01
C GLU A 176 -4.99 20.73 4.20
N VAL A 177 -4.51 21.35 3.12
CA VAL A 177 -5.32 22.09 2.14
C VAL A 177 -4.98 21.65 0.72
N PHE A 178 -5.99 21.38 -0.09
CA PHE A 178 -5.84 20.87 -1.46
C PHE A 178 -6.87 21.47 -2.40
N THR A 179 -6.61 21.42 -3.71
CA THR A 179 -7.61 21.78 -4.72
C THR A 179 -8.42 20.53 -5.13
N LEU A 180 -9.66 20.72 -5.60
CA LEU A 180 -10.43 19.60 -6.17
C LEU A 180 -9.78 19.03 -7.44
N SER A 181 -8.96 19.83 -8.13
CA SER A 181 -8.19 19.34 -9.28
C SER A 181 -7.09 18.39 -8.83
N ASP A 182 -6.34 18.70 -7.76
CA ASP A 182 -5.30 17.81 -7.23
C ASP A 182 -5.92 16.46 -6.80
N LEU A 183 -7.05 16.52 -6.09
CA LEU A 183 -7.79 15.33 -5.67
C LEU A 183 -8.32 14.54 -6.88
N PHE A 184 -8.90 15.21 -7.88
CA PHE A 184 -9.35 14.53 -9.10
C PHE A 184 -8.19 13.85 -9.82
N GLN A 185 -7.04 14.52 -9.98
CA GLN A 185 -5.86 13.90 -10.60
C GLN A 185 -5.37 12.67 -9.81
N LEU A 186 -5.42 12.70 -8.47
CA LEU A 186 -5.11 11.53 -7.65
C LEU A 186 -6.02 10.36 -8.00
N TYR A 187 -7.34 10.57 -8.01
CA TYR A 187 -8.30 9.52 -8.32
C TYR A 187 -8.14 9.00 -9.75
N THR A 188 -8.07 9.90 -10.73
CA THR A 188 -7.94 9.53 -12.15
C THR A 188 -6.64 8.77 -12.42
N THR A 189 -5.52 9.14 -11.77
CA THR A 189 -4.24 8.43 -11.94
C THR A 189 -4.32 7.00 -11.40
N VAL A 190 -5.12 6.72 -10.36
CA VAL A 190 -5.23 5.39 -9.76
C VAL A 190 -6.35 4.55 -10.37
N LEU A 191 -7.50 5.15 -10.65
CA LEU A 191 -8.70 4.47 -11.16
C LEU A 191 -8.75 4.42 -12.70
N GLY A 192 -7.97 5.27 -13.37
CA GLY A 192 -7.92 5.41 -14.83
C GLY A 192 -8.87 6.51 -15.36
N ASP A 193 -8.63 6.94 -16.60
CA ASP A 193 -9.33 8.07 -17.23
C ASP A 193 -10.85 7.86 -17.42
N ASN A 194 -11.29 6.60 -17.45
CA ASN A 194 -12.70 6.25 -17.66
C ASN A 194 -13.53 6.27 -16.37
N PHE A 195 -12.92 6.59 -15.22
CA PHE A 195 -13.60 6.64 -13.93
C PHE A 195 -14.72 7.71 -13.91
N SER A 196 -14.41 8.97 -14.21
CA SER A 196 -15.36 10.08 -14.16
C SER A 196 -14.79 11.30 -14.88
N ASP A 197 -15.65 12.19 -15.37
CA ASP A 197 -15.24 13.56 -15.71
C ASP A 197 -15.13 14.44 -14.46
N TYR A 198 -14.37 15.53 -14.59
CA TYR A 198 -14.11 16.47 -13.50
C TYR A 198 -15.38 17.17 -12.97
N SER A 199 -16.35 17.48 -13.85
CA SER A 199 -17.55 18.23 -13.47
C SER A 199 -18.47 17.37 -12.59
N ASN A 200 -18.66 16.11 -12.98
CA ASN A 200 -19.42 15.12 -12.23
C ASN A 200 -18.74 14.79 -10.90
N PHE A 201 -17.42 14.55 -10.93
CA PHE A 201 -16.62 14.33 -9.72
C PHE A 201 -16.79 15.47 -8.71
N ARG A 202 -16.59 16.72 -9.17
CA ARG A 202 -16.74 17.92 -8.36
C ARG A 202 -18.15 18.05 -7.78
N SER A 203 -19.18 17.88 -8.61
CA SER A 203 -20.57 18.04 -8.17
C SER A 203 -20.96 17.02 -7.09
N ARG A 204 -20.61 15.74 -7.29
CA ARG A 204 -20.88 14.67 -6.32
C ARG A 204 -20.14 14.91 -5.02
N LEU A 205 -18.84 15.19 -5.10
CA LEU A 205 -17.99 15.37 -3.93
C LEU A 205 -18.44 16.53 -3.04
N LEU A 206 -18.79 17.68 -3.63
CA LEU A 206 -19.30 18.83 -2.87
C LEU A 206 -20.67 18.55 -2.22
N LYS A 207 -21.53 17.74 -2.86
CA LYS A 207 -22.83 17.34 -2.29
C LYS A 207 -22.69 16.46 -1.04
N LEU A 208 -21.59 15.74 -0.89
CA LEU A 208 -21.35 14.89 0.28
C LEU A 208 -21.10 15.70 1.56
N GLY A 209 -20.75 16.99 1.45
CA GLY A 209 -20.73 17.92 2.58
C GLY A 209 -19.56 17.76 3.56
N PHE A 210 -18.58 16.89 3.29
CA PHE A 210 -17.40 16.70 4.14
C PHE A 210 -16.17 17.53 3.72
N LEU A 211 -16.35 18.50 2.81
CA LEU A 211 -15.30 19.43 2.41
C LEU A 211 -15.65 20.85 2.84
N ARG A 212 -14.75 21.47 3.60
CA ARG A 212 -14.85 22.89 3.98
C ARG A 212 -14.10 23.75 2.97
N ASP A 213 -14.78 24.71 2.35
CA ASP A 213 -14.13 25.76 1.54
C ASP A 213 -13.36 26.70 2.49
N THR A 214 -12.08 26.91 2.21
CA THR A 214 -11.22 27.78 3.04
C THR A 214 -11.40 29.26 2.71
N GLY A 215 -12.07 29.60 1.61
CA GLY A 215 -12.16 30.96 1.05
C GLY A 215 -10.87 31.43 0.36
N ILE A 216 -9.80 30.66 0.47
CA ILE A 216 -8.50 30.94 -0.15
C ILE A 216 -8.46 30.30 -1.53
N LYS A 217 -7.83 30.99 -2.49
CA LYS A 217 -7.57 30.46 -3.83
C LYS A 217 -6.07 30.35 -4.09
N ALA A 218 -5.68 29.25 -4.72
CA ALA A 218 -4.31 29.02 -5.18
C ALA A 218 -4.23 29.25 -6.70
N SER A 219 -3.15 29.90 -7.14
CA SER A 219 -2.81 30.02 -8.56
C SER A 219 -1.57 29.19 -8.86
N ARG A 220 -1.67 28.20 -9.75
CA ARG A 220 -0.53 27.46 -10.29
C ARG A 220 -0.41 27.78 -11.78
N GLY A 221 0.36 28.82 -12.11
CA GLY A 221 0.62 29.24 -13.49
C GLY A 221 -0.49 30.11 -14.10
N ALA A 222 -0.57 30.09 -15.44
CA ALA A 222 -1.52 30.86 -16.23
C ALA A 222 -2.89 30.15 -16.25
N GLY A 223 -3.77 30.49 -15.32
CA GLY A 223 -5.11 29.92 -15.22
C GLY A 223 -5.95 30.60 -14.16
N ARG A 224 -7.24 30.27 -14.09
CA ARG A 224 -8.13 30.77 -13.03
C ARG A 224 -7.68 30.19 -11.68
N PRO A 225 -7.55 31.02 -10.63
CA PRO A 225 -7.23 30.52 -9.29
C PRO A 225 -8.25 29.48 -8.82
N ALA A 226 -7.77 28.36 -8.30
CA ALA A 226 -8.59 27.25 -7.80
C ALA A 226 -8.88 27.42 -6.29
N SER A 227 -10.11 27.17 -5.85
CA SER A 227 -10.44 27.16 -4.43
C SER A 227 -9.70 26.05 -3.69
N LEU A 228 -9.23 26.37 -2.49
CA LEU A 228 -8.63 25.43 -1.55
C LEU A 228 -9.68 24.89 -0.58
N TYR A 229 -9.68 23.58 -0.41
CA TYR A 229 -10.58 22.86 0.47
C TYR A 229 -9.79 22.16 1.57
N ARG A 230 -10.49 21.84 2.66
CA ARG A 230 -10.00 21.04 3.77
C ARG A 230 -10.98 19.90 4.03
N PHE A 231 -10.44 18.72 4.34
CA PHE A 231 -11.23 17.57 4.75
C PHE A 231 -11.83 17.79 6.15
N ASP A 232 -13.12 17.53 6.30
CA ASP A 232 -13.85 17.61 7.56
C ASP A 232 -14.18 16.21 8.07
N ALA A 233 -13.32 15.71 8.97
CA ALA A 233 -13.46 14.37 9.55
C ALA A 233 -14.76 14.22 10.36
N GLU A 234 -15.26 15.29 11.00
CA GLU A 234 -16.50 15.26 11.77
C GLU A 234 -17.71 15.13 10.86
N ALA A 235 -17.76 15.91 9.77
CA ALA A 235 -18.81 15.80 8.76
C ALA A 235 -18.72 14.47 7.99
N PHE A 236 -17.53 13.88 7.87
CA PHE A 236 -17.31 12.58 7.25
C PHE A 236 -17.73 11.39 8.15
N ALA A 237 -17.62 11.51 9.47
CA ALA A 237 -17.84 10.38 10.40
C ALA A 237 -19.18 9.62 10.20
N PRO A 238 -20.32 10.26 9.89
CA PRO A 238 -21.59 9.56 9.61
C PRO A 238 -21.62 8.80 8.27
N LEU A 239 -20.64 9.04 7.40
CA LEU A 239 -20.53 8.43 6.07
C LEU A 239 -19.49 7.30 6.02
N LYS A 240 -18.65 7.16 7.05
CA LYS A 240 -17.51 6.22 7.07
C LYS A 240 -17.88 4.75 6.79
N ASP A 241 -19.06 4.32 7.22
CA ASP A 241 -19.55 2.94 7.06
C ASP A 241 -20.56 2.82 5.91
N LYS A 242 -20.85 3.93 5.23
CA LYS A 242 -21.69 3.90 4.04
C LYS A 242 -20.78 3.55 2.85
N PRO A 243 -21.31 2.84 1.84
CA PRO A 243 -20.64 2.77 0.56
C PRO A 243 -20.60 4.19 0.02
N LEU A 244 -19.50 4.89 0.27
CA LEU A 244 -19.18 6.16 -0.33
C LEU A 244 -18.75 5.84 -1.72
N VAL A 245 -19.68 5.44 -2.58
CA VAL A 245 -19.36 5.33 -4.00
C VAL A 245 -19.10 6.76 -4.48
N PHE A 246 -17.88 7.23 -4.25
CA PHE A 246 -17.21 8.08 -5.20
C PHE A 246 -17.35 7.24 -6.46
N ILE A 247 -18.21 7.64 -7.40
CA ILE A 247 -18.76 6.85 -8.54
C ILE A 247 -20.23 6.51 -8.33
#